data_AF-A0A2G6CCJ4-F1
#
_entry.id   AF-A0A2G6CCJ4-F1
#
_cell.length_a   1.000
_cell.length_b   1.000
_cell.length_c   1.000
_cell.angle_alpha   90.00
_cell.angle_beta   90.00
_cell.angle_gamma   90.00
#
_symmetry.space_group_name_H-M   'P 1'
#
loop_
_entity.id
_entity.type
_entity.pdbx_description
1 polymer ?
#
loop_
_entity_poly.entity_id
_entity_poly.type
_entity_poly.pdbx_seq_one_letter_code
_entity_poly.pdbx_strand_id
1 'polypeptide(L)'
;MALTQDAIMDVLATIALPDGGDLAARDMIRALTVEGGTVSFVIEAPTPELAAQMEPQRHAAEAAVAALDGVEKVTAILTAHGDMPAKQPPQLKVGGHPTPQAGPEPVAGVANILVVASGKGGVGKSTLSSNLAVALAKQGRKVGLLDADILGPSQPRMMGNEDVPFATPGGQAMIPVEAHGVKMISIGLLVKPGQSVIWRGP
;
A
#
# COMPACT_ATOMS: atom_id res chain seq x y z
N MET A 1 30.36 9.53 -24.08
CA MET A 1 31.34 8.87 -23.19
C MET A 1 30.56 7.92 -22.29
N ALA A 2 31.13 6.80 -21.86
CA ALA A 2 30.42 5.89 -20.95
C ALA A 2 30.23 6.60 -19.60
N LEU A 3 29.02 6.55 -19.05
CA LEU A 3 28.71 7.07 -17.72
C LEU A 3 29.47 6.22 -16.70
N THR A 4 30.52 6.78 -16.09
CA THR A 4 31.33 6.07 -15.09
C THR A 4 30.97 6.52 -13.68
N GLN A 5 31.14 5.61 -12.73
CA GLN A 5 30.95 5.90 -11.31
C GLN A 5 31.85 7.05 -10.85
N ASP A 6 33.08 7.12 -11.37
CA ASP A 6 34.05 8.18 -11.04
C ASP A 6 33.55 9.56 -11.49
N ALA A 7 32.99 9.68 -12.71
CA ALA A 7 32.45 10.94 -13.20
C ALA A 7 31.27 11.45 -12.37
N ILE A 8 30.45 10.54 -11.84
CA ILE A 8 29.35 10.89 -10.94
C ILE A 8 29.89 11.34 -9.59
N MET A 9 30.90 10.66 -9.05
CA MET A 9 31.55 11.05 -7.79
C MET A 9 32.23 12.43 -7.90
N ASP A 10 32.87 12.74 -9.03
CA ASP A 10 33.48 14.05 -9.29
C ASP A 10 32.44 15.17 -9.26
N VAL A 11 31.25 14.95 -9.84
CA VAL A 11 30.15 15.91 -9.80
C VAL A 11 29.60 16.07 -8.39
N LEU A 12 29.41 14.97 -7.67
CA LEU A 12 28.93 14.99 -6.29
C LEU A 12 29.91 15.70 -5.33
N ALA A 13 31.21 15.64 -5.62
CA ALA A 13 32.25 16.37 -4.89
C ALA A 13 32.16 17.90 -5.05
N THR A 14 31.35 18.43 -5.98
CA THR A 14 31.16 19.87 -6.14
C THR A 14 30.02 20.45 -5.28
N ILE A 15 29.23 19.58 -4.63
CA ILE A 15 28.07 20.01 -3.83
C ILE A 15 28.51 20.41 -2.42
N ALA A 16 28.32 21.69 -2.09
CA ALA A 16 28.67 22.26 -0.80
C ALA A 16 27.70 21.83 0.32
N LEU A 17 28.26 21.47 1.48
CA LEU A 17 27.50 21.10 2.67
C LEU A 17 27.14 22.31 3.55
N PRO A 18 26.00 22.27 4.27
CA PRO A 18 25.53 23.39 5.09
C PRO A 18 26.44 23.71 6.29
N ASP A 19 27.25 22.76 6.75
CA ASP A 19 28.20 22.89 7.86
C ASP A 19 29.65 23.11 7.40
N GLY A 20 29.88 23.26 6.08
CA GLY A 20 31.18 23.44 5.44
C GLY A 20 31.83 22.14 4.96
N GLY A 21 32.40 22.16 3.75
CA GLY A 21 33.00 21.00 3.06
C GLY A 21 32.17 20.55 1.84
N ASP A 22 32.58 19.44 1.23
CA ASP A 22 31.90 18.84 0.07
C ASP A 22 31.34 17.44 0.36
N LEU A 23 30.40 16.99 -0.47
CA LEU A 23 29.65 15.75 -0.28
C LEU A 23 30.49 14.47 -0.46
N ALA A 24 31.58 14.52 -1.24
CA ALA A 24 32.42 13.36 -1.53
C ALA A 24 33.55 13.17 -0.49
N ALA A 25 34.05 14.26 0.09
CA ALA A 25 35.16 14.27 1.05
C ALA A 25 34.82 13.65 2.41
N ARG A 26 33.52 13.40 2.69
CA ARG A 26 33.05 12.87 3.97
C ARG A 26 32.54 11.42 3.92
N ASP A 27 32.78 10.67 2.83
CA ASP A 27 32.27 9.28 2.65
C ASP A 27 30.74 9.19 2.84
N MET A 28 30.02 10.28 2.55
CA MET A 28 28.58 10.39 2.75
C MET A 28 27.77 9.76 1.63
N ILE A 29 28.42 9.36 0.52
CA ILE A 29 27.75 8.69 -0.59
C ILE A 29 27.83 7.18 -0.40
N ARG A 30 26.68 6.54 -0.19
CA ARG A 30 26.53 5.09 -0.11
C ARG A 30 25.73 4.56 -1.29
N ALA A 31 25.94 3.28 -1.60
CA ALA A 31 25.15 2.52 -2.57
C ALA A 31 25.00 3.19 -3.95
N LEU A 32 26.04 3.88 -4.44
CA LEU A 32 26.05 4.46 -5.78
C LEU A 32 25.98 3.33 -6.82
N THR A 33 24.90 3.33 -7.60
CA THR A 33 24.63 2.35 -8.65
C THR A 33 24.38 3.08 -9.96
N VAL A 34 24.99 2.56 -11.03
CA VAL A 34 24.83 3.07 -12.40
C VAL A 34 24.40 1.90 -13.28
N GLU A 35 23.14 1.91 -13.72
CA GLU A 35 22.58 0.88 -14.60
C GLU A 35 21.96 1.53 -15.84
N GLY A 36 22.63 1.38 -16.98
CA GLY A 36 22.25 2.06 -18.21
C GLY A 36 22.33 3.58 -18.04
N GLY A 37 21.20 4.27 -18.19
CA GLY A 37 21.05 5.71 -17.93
C GLY A 37 20.43 6.04 -16.56
N THR A 38 20.22 5.05 -15.68
CA THR A 38 19.68 5.29 -14.33
C THR A 38 20.80 5.34 -13.30
N VAL A 39 20.83 6.41 -12.52
CA VAL A 39 21.77 6.61 -11.41
C VAL A 39 21.02 6.65 -10.09
N SER A 40 21.46 5.87 -9.10
CA SER A 40 20.91 5.92 -7.75
C SER A 40 22.02 5.98 -6.70
N PHE A 41 21.82 6.77 -5.65
CA PHE A 41 22.76 6.87 -4.54
C PHE A 41 22.07 7.34 -3.26
N VAL A 42 22.70 7.03 -2.12
CA VAL A 42 22.26 7.44 -0.79
C VAL A 42 23.22 8.47 -0.24
N ILE A 43 22.70 9.60 0.23
CA ILE A 43 23.42 10.60 1.01
C ILE A 43 23.17 10.25 2.50
N GLU A 44 24.22 9.91 3.20
CA GLU A 44 24.20 9.52 4.61
C GLU A 44 24.73 10.66 5.48
N ALA A 45 23.82 11.34 6.18
CA ALA A 45 24.15 12.39 7.12
C ALA A 45 24.60 11.79 8.48
N PRO A 46 25.65 12.35 9.11
CA PRO A 46 26.12 11.94 10.43
C PRO A 46 25.06 12.02 11.54
N THR A 47 24.09 12.94 11.43
CA THR A 47 23.05 13.15 12.46
C THR A 47 21.69 13.46 11.82
N PRO A 48 20.57 13.13 12.50
CA PRO A 48 19.21 13.46 12.04
C PRO A 48 18.98 14.96 11.87
N GLU A 49 19.58 15.80 12.73
CA GLU A 49 19.45 17.25 12.67
C GLU A 49 20.10 17.83 11.42
N LEU A 50 21.22 17.25 11.00
CA LEU A 50 21.92 17.64 9.78
C LEU A 50 21.16 17.14 8.54
N ALA A 51 20.64 15.90 8.55
CA ALA A 51 19.77 15.41 7.46
C ALA A 51 18.54 16.30 7.25
N ALA A 52 17.89 16.78 8.31
CA ALA A 52 16.74 17.66 8.19
C ALA A 52 17.05 18.98 7.45
N GLN A 53 18.32 19.40 7.43
CA GLN A 53 18.79 20.62 6.78
C GLN A 53 19.40 20.35 5.39
N MET A 54 19.52 19.09 4.98
CA MET A 54 20.24 18.67 3.78
C MET A 54 19.35 18.37 2.56
N GLU A 55 18.05 18.66 2.64
CA GLU A 55 17.13 18.52 1.49
C GLU A 55 17.55 19.39 0.28
N PRO A 56 18.03 20.65 0.44
CA PRO A 56 18.55 21.42 -0.68
C PRO A 56 19.77 20.77 -1.36
N GLN A 57 20.65 20.13 -0.58
CA GLN A 57 21.84 19.43 -1.06
C GLN A 57 21.47 18.14 -1.78
N ARG A 58 20.43 17.43 -1.31
CA ARG A 58 19.87 16.27 -2.01
C ARG A 58 19.36 16.66 -3.39
N HIS A 59 18.59 17.75 -3.48
CA HIS A 59 18.11 18.29 -4.76
C HIS A 59 19.24 18.75 -5.66
N ALA A 60 20.24 19.44 -5.11
CA ALA A 60 21.39 19.91 -5.88
C ALA A 60 22.22 18.75 -6.43
N ALA A 61 22.46 17.70 -5.64
CA ALA A 61 23.13 16.48 -6.07
C ALA A 61 22.33 15.75 -7.16
N GLU A 62 21.01 15.61 -6.99
CA GLU A 62 20.14 14.99 -7.98
C GLU A 62 20.16 15.75 -9.32
N ALA A 63 20.05 17.08 -9.27
CA ALA A 63 20.08 17.94 -10.45
C ALA A 63 21.44 17.94 -11.16
N ALA A 64 22.53 17.97 -10.40
CA ALA A 64 23.88 17.96 -10.97
C ALA A 64 24.19 16.63 -11.68
N VAL A 65 23.80 15.51 -11.09
CA VAL A 65 23.95 14.19 -11.73
C VAL A 65 23.01 14.03 -12.93
N ALA A 66 21.80 14.60 -12.86
CA ALA A 66 20.87 14.57 -13.99
C ALA A 66 21.35 15.38 -15.21
N ALA A 67 22.26 16.34 -15.00
CA ALA A 67 22.86 17.13 -16.06
C ALA A 67 24.02 16.43 -16.79
N LEU A 68 24.44 15.23 -16.35
CA LEU A 68 25.46 14.45 -17.01
C LEU A 68 24.93 13.80 -18.30
N ASP A 69 25.76 13.83 -19.34
CA ASP A 69 25.44 13.18 -20.62
C ASP A 69 25.26 11.66 -20.43
N GLY A 70 24.08 11.17 -20.80
CA GLY A 70 23.72 9.75 -20.69
C GLY A 70 22.89 9.38 -19.45
N VAL A 71 22.54 10.36 -18.61
CA VAL A 71 21.62 10.14 -17.48
C VAL A 71 20.17 10.40 -17.91
N GLU A 72 19.34 9.36 -17.82
CA GLU A 72 17.90 9.41 -18.08
C GLU A 72 17.09 9.62 -16.79
N LYS A 73 17.58 9.08 -15.67
CA LYS A 73 16.89 9.14 -14.38
C LYS A 73 17.88 9.15 -13.23
N VAL A 74 17.63 9.99 -12.23
CA VAL A 74 18.39 10.03 -10.97
C VAL A 74 17.47 9.74 -9.80
N THR A 75 17.99 9.08 -8.78
CA THR A 75 17.31 8.92 -7.50
C THR A 75 18.31 9.10 -6.36
N ALA A 76 18.19 10.20 -5.63
CA ALA A 76 19.00 10.51 -4.46
C ALA A 76 18.17 10.35 -3.18
N ILE A 77 18.59 9.47 -2.28
CA ILE A 77 17.92 9.23 -0.98
C ILE A 77 18.77 9.84 0.13
N LEU A 78 18.17 10.65 1.00
CA LEU A 78 18.85 11.21 2.18
C LEU A 78 18.50 10.40 3.42
N THR A 79 19.50 9.98 4.19
CA THR A 79 19.36 9.18 5.42
C THR A 79 20.25 9.73 6.54
N ALA A 80 19.95 9.42 7.80
CA ALA A 80 20.84 9.69 8.93
C ALA A 80 20.85 8.53 9.92
N HIS A 81 21.99 8.33 10.59
CA HIS A 81 22.08 7.44 11.74
C HIS A 81 21.67 8.19 13.00
N GLY A 82 20.60 7.75 13.64
CA GLY A 82 20.19 8.16 14.99
C GLY A 82 19.41 7.01 15.62
N ASP A 83 19.39 6.94 16.96
CA ASP A 83 18.65 5.93 17.75
C ASP A 83 17.11 6.12 17.67
N MET A 84 16.58 6.31 16.46
CA MET A 84 15.17 6.14 16.15
C MET A 84 14.99 4.78 15.46
N PRO A 85 13.88 4.06 15.69
CA PRO A 85 13.65 2.75 15.08
C PRO A 85 13.76 2.89 13.57
N ALA A 86 14.83 2.32 13.01
CA ALA A 86 15.14 2.39 11.60
C ALA A 86 13.96 1.82 10.79
N LYS A 87 13.20 2.67 10.11
CA LYS A 87 12.55 2.24 8.88
C LYS A 87 13.68 1.92 7.92
N GLN A 88 13.96 0.62 7.75
CA GLN A 88 14.96 0.16 6.80
C GLN A 88 14.72 0.85 5.45
N PRO A 89 15.79 1.39 4.81
CA PRO A 89 15.67 1.94 3.47
C PRO A 89 15.01 0.89 2.55
N PRO A 90 14.02 1.27 1.71
CA PRO A 90 13.40 0.32 0.81
C PRO A 90 14.50 -0.30 -0.07
N GLN A 91 14.65 -1.62 -0.01
CA GLN A 91 15.59 -2.33 -0.86
C GLN A 91 15.10 -2.17 -2.32
N LEU A 92 15.78 -1.32 -3.07
CA LEU A 92 15.60 -1.15 -4.51
C LEU A 92 16.23 -2.36 -5.23
N LYS A 93 15.66 -3.55 -5.01
CA LYS A 93 15.88 -4.70 -5.90
C LYS A 93 14.68 -4.77 -6.84
N VAL A 94 14.83 -4.19 -8.03
CA VAL A 94 13.92 -4.45 -9.14
C VAL A 94 14.03 -5.94 -9.45
N GLY A 95 13.02 -6.72 -9.03
CA GLY A 95 12.98 -8.17 -9.25
C GLY A 95 12.80 -9.04 -8.00
N GLY A 96 12.58 -8.47 -6.81
CA GLY A 96 12.16 -9.25 -5.64
C GLY A 96 10.68 -9.63 -5.71
N HIS A 97 10.35 -10.90 -5.51
CA HIS A 97 8.96 -11.30 -5.20
C HIS A 97 8.42 -10.39 -4.10
N PRO A 98 7.19 -9.85 -4.24
CA PRO A 98 6.66 -8.89 -3.27
C PRO A 98 6.79 -9.47 -1.86
N THR A 99 7.64 -8.84 -1.05
CA THR A 99 7.63 -9.02 0.40
C THR A 99 6.20 -8.85 0.86
N PRO A 100 5.63 -9.75 1.68
CA PRO A 100 4.28 -9.59 2.17
C PRO A 100 4.23 -8.26 2.91
N GLN A 101 3.62 -7.26 2.27
CA GLN A 101 3.14 -6.07 2.93
C GLN A 101 2.40 -6.58 4.17
N ALA A 102 2.67 -6.01 5.34
CA ALA A 102 2.02 -6.39 6.59
C ALA A 102 0.55 -6.71 6.28
N GLY A 103 0.19 -7.99 6.42
CA GLY A 103 -1.10 -8.48 5.94
C GLY A 103 -2.23 -7.63 6.52
N PRO A 104 -3.40 -7.59 5.86
CA PRO A 104 -4.52 -6.81 6.34
C PRO A 104 -4.71 -7.03 7.85
N GLU A 105 -4.87 -5.92 8.58
CA GLU A 105 -5.00 -5.96 10.04
C GLU A 105 -6.12 -6.96 10.40
N PRO A 106 -5.84 -7.89 11.33
CA PRO A 106 -6.82 -8.92 11.66
C PRO A 106 -8.08 -8.27 12.23
N VAL A 107 -9.23 -8.65 11.67
CA VAL A 107 -10.52 -8.18 12.17
C VAL A 107 -10.77 -8.80 13.55
N ALA A 108 -10.90 -7.96 14.57
CA ALA A 108 -11.11 -8.41 15.94
C ALA A 108 -12.31 -9.36 16.05
N GLY A 109 -12.10 -10.53 16.69
CA GLY A 109 -13.15 -11.55 16.86
C GLY A 109 -13.41 -12.44 15.64
N VAL A 110 -12.69 -12.24 14.51
CA VAL A 110 -12.79 -13.08 13.32
C VAL A 110 -11.59 -14.02 13.24
N ALA A 111 -11.86 -15.32 13.37
CA ALA A 111 -10.80 -16.34 13.34
C ALA A 111 -10.26 -16.61 11.93
N ASN A 112 -11.10 -16.51 10.90
CA ASN A 112 -10.75 -16.81 9.52
C ASN A 112 -11.50 -15.90 8.56
N ILE A 113 -10.81 -15.43 7.52
CA ILE A 113 -11.40 -14.63 6.43
C ILE A 113 -11.27 -15.43 5.13
N LEU A 114 -12.39 -15.69 4.48
CA LEU A 114 -12.46 -16.40 3.20
C LEU A 114 -12.92 -15.42 2.13
N VAL A 115 -12.03 -15.06 1.21
CA VAL A 115 -12.35 -14.16 0.10
C VAL A 115 -12.87 -14.98 -1.08
N VAL A 116 -14.09 -14.68 -1.52
CA VAL A 116 -14.66 -15.25 -2.75
C VAL A 116 -14.80 -14.12 -3.76
N ALA A 117 -13.94 -14.12 -4.79
CA ALA A 117 -13.87 -13.05 -5.78
C ALA A 117 -13.88 -13.61 -7.21
N SER A 118 -14.34 -12.78 -8.16
CA SER A 118 -14.29 -13.05 -9.60
C SER A 118 -14.30 -11.73 -10.35
N GLY A 119 -13.54 -11.65 -11.45
CA GLY A 119 -13.57 -10.51 -12.38
C GLY A 119 -14.70 -10.58 -13.42
N LYS A 120 -15.56 -11.61 -13.37
CA LYS A 120 -16.64 -11.83 -14.34
C LYS A 120 -17.98 -12.05 -13.64
N GLY A 121 -19.05 -11.50 -14.21
CA GLY A 121 -20.43 -11.77 -13.80
C GLY A 121 -20.86 -13.19 -14.14
N GLY A 122 -21.77 -13.77 -13.35
CA GLY A 122 -22.40 -15.06 -13.66
C GLY A 122 -21.58 -16.33 -13.36
N VAL A 123 -20.36 -16.22 -12.82
CA VAL A 123 -19.50 -17.41 -12.53
C VAL A 123 -19.90 -18.19 -11.27
N GLY A 124 -20.99 -17.81 -10.59
CA GLY A 124 -21.45 -18.49 -9.37
C GLY A 124 -20.79 -18.00 -8.06
N LYS A 125 -20.16 -16.82 -8.04
CA LYS A 125 -19.55 -16.22 -6.83
C LYS A 125 -20.52 -16.19 -5.63
N SER A 126 -21.70 -15.61 -5.82
CA SER A 126 -22.73 -15.49 -4.77
C SER A 126 -23.31 -16.86 -4.38
N THR A 127 -23.46 -17.75 -5.36
CA THR A 127 -23.92 -19.13 -5.12
C THR A 127 -22.96 -19.88 -4.23
N LEU A 128 -21.65 -19.80 -4.51
CA LEU A 128 -20.64 -20.46 -3.70
C LEU A 128 -20.59 -19.86 -2.29
N SER A 129 -20.53 -18.53 -2.17
CA SER A 129 -20.36 -17.87 -0.87
C SER A 129 -21.56 -18.04 0.05
N SER A 130 -22.80 -17.94 -0.46
CA SER A 130 -24.02 -18.19 0.32
C SER A 130 -24.10 -19.64 0.82
N ASN A 131 -23.94 -20.61 -0.08
CA ASN A 131 -24.02 -22.03 0.29
C ASN A 131 -22.90 -22.44 1.24
N LEU A 132 -21.68 -21.95 1.03
CA LEU A 132 -20.56 -22.19 1.94
C LEU A 132 -20.85 -21.61 3.34
N ALA A 133 -21.36 -20.38 3.42
CA ALA A 133 -21.68 -19.74 4.69
C ALA A 133 -22.75 -20.53 5.46
N VAL A 134 -23.83 -20.94 4.79
CA VAL A 134 -24.91 -21.74 5.39
C VAL A 134 -24.40 -23.13 5.81
N ALA A 135 -23.55 -23.78 5.00
CA ALA A 135 -22.97 -25.07 5.35
C ALA A 135 -22.10 -24.99 6.62
N LEU A 136 -21.26 -23.94 6.73
CA LEU A 136 -20.44 -23.71 7.93
C LEU A 136 -21.31 -23.40 9.16
N ALA A 137 -22.37 -22.60 9.01
CA ALA A 137 -23.30 -22.29 10.09
C ALA A 137 -24.05 -23.56 10.57
N LYS A 138 -24.47 -24.43 9.65
CA LYS A 138 -25.07 -25.74 9.96
C LYS A 138 -24.12 -26.68 10.72
N GLN A 139 -22.82 -26.49 10.60
CA GLN A 139 -21.81 -27.19 11.40
C GLN A 139 -21.57 -26.56 12.77
N GLY A 140 -22.39 -25.58 13.18
CA GLY A 140 -22.29 -24.90 14.49
C GLY A 140 -21.24 -23.79 14.55
N ARG A 141 -20.69 -23.35 13.40
CA ARG A 141 -19.71 -22.25 13.37
C ARG A 141 -20.43 -20.89 13.41
N LYS A 142 -19.80 -19.90 14.02
CA LYS A 142 -20.22 -18.49 13.91
C LYS A 142 -19.77 -17.97 12.54
N VAL A 143 -20.72 -17.57 11.69
CA VAL A 143 -20.43 -17.17 10.31
C VAL A 143 -21.00 -15.79 10.01
N GLY A 144 -20.17 -14.94 9.41
CA GLY A 144 -20.57 -13.69 8.79
C GLY A 144 -20.42 -13.74 7.28
N LEU A 145 -21.34 -13.14 6.54
CA LEU A 145 -21.31 -12.99 5.09
C LEU A 145 -21.33 -11.50 4.74
N LEU A 146 -20.23 -11.00 4.15
CA LEU A 146 -20.11 -9.62 3.68
C LEU A 146 -20.12 -9.61 2.15
N ASP A 147 -21.01 -8.80 1.58
CA ASP A 147 -21.17 -8.64 0.14
C ASP A 147 -20.86 -7.21 -0.30
N ALA A 148 -19.80 -7.10 -1.10
CA ALA A 148 -19.32 -5.86 -1.71
C ALA A 148 -19.54 -5.82 -3.23
N ASP A 149 -20.43 -6.67 -3.78
CA ASP A 149 -20.75 -6.65 -5.22
C ASP A 149 -21.71 -5.49 -5.55
N ILE A 150 -21.15 -4.35 -5.96
CA ILE A 150 -21.91 -3.14 -6.30
C ILE A 150 -22.77 -3.33 -7.56
N LEU A 151 -22.31 -4.16 -8.51
CA LEU A 151 -22.91 -4.27 -9.84
C LEU A 151 -24.03 -5.31 -9.91
N GLY A 152 -24.07 -6.25 -8.98
CA GLY A 152 -25.10 -7.30 -8.97
C GLY A 152 -25.27 -7.95 -7.59
N PRO A 153 -25.65 -7.17 -6.56
CA PRO A 153 -25.80 -7.71 -5.20
C PRO A 153 -26.98 -8.70 -5.19
N SER A 154 -26.63 -9.99 -5.17
CA SER A 154 -27.58 -11.11 -5.27
C SER A 154 -27.83 -11.77 -3.92
N GLN A 155 -27.02 -11.44 -2.92
CA GLN A 155 -27.04 -12.11 -1.61
C GLN A 155 -28.35 -11.94 -0.85
N PRO A 156 -29.00 -10.75 -0.79
CA PRO A 156 -30.30 -10.61 -0.13
C PRO A 156 -31.33 -11.61 -0.66
N ARG A 157 -31.43 -11.70 -1.98
CA ARG A 157 -32.35 -12.62 -2.68
C ARG A 157 -31.97 -14.08 -2.44
N MET A 158 -30.68 -14.43 -2.52
CA MET A 158 -30.23 -15.80 -2.33
C MET A 158 -30.40 -16.29 -0.89
N MET A 159 -30.25 -15.40 0.08
CA MET A 159 -30.44 -15.69 1.50
C MET A 159 -31.89 -15.57 1.95
N GLY A 160 -32.80 -15.13 1.07
CA GLY A 160 -34.23 -14.99 1.37
C GLY A 160 -34.54 -13.94 2.45
N ASN A 161 -33.66 -12.95 2.65
CA ASN A 161 -33.84 -11.88 3.62
C ASN A 161 -33.40 -10.55 2.99
N GLU A 162 -34.35 -9.63 2.84
CA GLU A 162 -34.18 -8.29 2.27
C GLU A 162 -34.37 -7.17 3.32
N ASP A 163 -34.36 -7.52 4.60
CA ASP A 163 -34.44 -6.54 5.69
C ASP A 163 -33.25 -5.56 5.61
N VAL A 164 -33.49 -4.31 6.01
CA VAL A 164 -32.43 -3.30 6.00
C VAL A 164 -31.67 -3.36 7.34
N PRO A 165 -30.33 -3.49 7.33
CA PRO A 165 -29.53 -3.40 8.55
C PRO A 165 -29.79 -2.10 9.30
N PHE A 166 -29.96 -2.17 10.61
CA PHE A 166 -30.14 -1.00 11.47
C PHE A 166 -28.81 -0.58 12.08
N ALA A 167 -28.59 0.73 12.25
CA ALA A 167 -27.47 1.19 13.03
C ALA A 167 -27.66 0.87 14.52
N THR A 168 -26.57 0.57 15.23
CA THR A 168 -26.59 0.46 16.69
C THR A 168 -26.97 1.81 17.32
N PRO A 169 -27.53 1.83 18.54
CA PRO A 169 -27.66 3.07 19.31
C PRO A 169 -26.31 3.79 19.36
N GLY A 170 -26.25 5.04 18.88
CA GLY A 170 -25.02 5.81 18.73
C GLY A 170 -24.32 5.75 17.37
N GLY A 171 -24.83 4.97 16.40
CA GLY A 171 -24.42 5.03 14.99
C GLY A 171 -23.04 4.46 14.65
N GLN A 172 -22.37 3.81 15.61
CA GLN A 172 -20.99 3.32 15.44
C GLN A 172 -20.87 2.00 14.68
N ALA A 173 -21.93 1.19 14.64
CA ALA A 173 -21.94 -0.10 13.95
C ALA A 173 -23.28 -0.38 13.28
N MET A 174 -23.30 -1.29 12.31
CA MET A 174 -24.54 -1.86 11.77
C MET A 174 -24.84 -3.22 12.40
N ILE A 175 -26.10 -3.42 12.74
CA ILE A 175 -26.66 -4.70 13.15
C ILE A 175 -26.97 -5.48 11.87
N PRO A 176 -26.26 -6.60 11.61
CA PRO A 176 -26.46 -7.39 10.40
C PRO A 176 -27.83 -8.07 10.39
N VAL A 177 -28.34 -8.32 9.19
CA VAL A 177 -29.51 -9.19 9.03
C VAL A 177 -29.09 -10.63 9.27
N GLU A 178 -30.03 -11.46 9.71
CA GLU A 178 -29.77 -12.88 9.95
C GLU A 178 -30.66 -13.74 9.07
N ALA A 179 -30.04 -14.74 8.41
CA ALA A 179 -30.73 -15.73 7.62
C ALA A 179 -29.99 -17.06 7.71
N HIS A 180 -30.71 -18.16 7.92
CA HIS A 180 -30.13 -19.51 7.98
C HIS A 180 -28.97 -19.67 8.99
N GLY A 181 -28.99 -18.91 10.09
CA GLY A 181 -27.91 -18.90 11.10
C GLY A 181 -26.64 -18.15 10.65
N VAL A 182 -26.71 -17.38 9.57
CA VAL A 182 -25.63 -16.54 9.04
C VAL A 182 -25.99 -15.08 9.24
N LYS A 183 -25.06 -14.30 9.80
CA LYS A 183 -25.16 -12.85 9.87
C LYS A 183 -24.66 -12.24 8.56
N MET A 184 -25.46 -11.40 7.91
CA MET A 184 -25.18 -10.86 6.59
C MET A 184 -25.21 -9.33 6.58
N ILE A 185 -24.25 -8.75 5.86
CA ILE A 185 -24.29 -7.37 5.37
C ILE A 185 -24.09 -7.41 3.86
N SER A 186 -24.96 -6.75 3.10
CA SER A 186 -24.81 -6.57 1.66
C SER A 186 -25.14 -5.14 1.28
N ILE A 187 -24.39 -4.59 0.33
CA ILE A 187 -24.74 -3.32 -0.28
C ILE A 187 -26.14 -3.35 -0.92
N GLY A 188 -26.60 -4.51 -1.37
CA GLY A 188 -27.96 -4.70 -1.89
C GLY A 188 -29.07 -4.48 -0.87
N LEU A 189 -28.77 -4.48 0.44
CA LEU A 189 -29.75 -4.14 1.49
C LEU A 189 -29.83 -2.63 1.75
N LEU A 190 -28.80 -1.87 1.37
CA LEU A 190 -28.67 -0.45 1.68
C LEU A 190 -29.15 0.44 0.53
N VAL A 191 -29.34 -0.12 -0.66
CA VAL A 191 -29.71 0.59 -1.88
C VAL A 191 -31.05 0.08 -2.37
N LYS A 192 -32.03 0.98 -2.55
CA LYS A 192 -33.32 0.58 -3.11
C LYS A 192 -33.18 0.17 -4.57
N PRO A 193 -33.95 -0.83 -5.05
CA PRO A 193 -33.97 -1.18 -6.46
C PRO A 193 -34.22 0.03 -7.36
N GLY A 194 -33.35 0.25 -8.35
CA GLY A 194 -33.44 1.37 -9.29
C GLY A 194 -32.93 2.72 -8.77
N GLN A 195 -32.43 2.78 -7.53
CA GLN A 195 -31.83 4.00 -6.97
C GLN A 195 -30.37 4.14 -7.40
N SER A 196 -30.05 5.24 -8.09
CA SER A 196 -28.66 5.60 -8.38
C SER A 196 -27.94 6.04 -7.10
N VAL A 197 -26.71 5.57 -6.91
CA VAL A 197 -25.86 5.93 -5.76
C VAL A 197 -24.60 6.61 -6.26
N ILE A 198 -24.27 7.76 -5.69
CA ILE A 198 -22.99 8.42 -5.92
C ILE A 198 -21.96 7.75 -5.03
N TRP A 199 -21.11 6.91 -5.61
CA TRP A 199 -20.00 6.30 -4.90
C TRP A 199 -18.80 7.23 -4.92
N ARG A 200 -18.29 7.60 -3.74
CA ARG A 200 -17.01 8.29 -3.62
C ARG A 200 -15.96 7.26 -3.19
N GLY A 201 -14.97 7.03 -4.05
CA GLY A 201 -13.81 6.24 -3.69
C GLY A 201 -12.92 6.99 -2.68
N PRO A 202 -11.97 6.29 -2.03
CA PRO A 202 -10.83 6.93 -1.39
C PRO A 202 -9.94 7.66 -2.40
#